data_AF-A0A0J6VTL1-F1
#
_entry.id   AF-A0A0J6VTL1-F1
#
_cell.length_a   1.000
_cell.length_b   1.000
_cell.length_c   1.000
_cell.angle_alpha   90.00
_cell.angle_beta   90.00
_cell.angle_gamma   90.00
#
_symmetry.space_group_name_H-M   'P 1'
#
loop_
_entity.id
_entity.type
_entity.pdbx_description
1 polymer ?
#
loop_
_entity_poly.entity_id
_entity_poly.type
_entity_poly.pdbx_seq_one_letter_code
_entity_poly.pdbx_strand_id
1 'polypeptide(L)'
;MKILRIALVVAGLAVGAYGAVLLLDQPPVVLVRIAVWAAAAVILHDFVFAPLCAALGFAGRRLVPAAWRTPVAVAALCSVVLALLAIPVYDKPGARPDNLTVLDRDYVAGLWIALAVVWVCVPVYLLVARRLPVRQDQVVDGQRADDVEGQPPAV
;
A
#
# COMPACT_ATOMS: atom_id res chain seq x y z
N MET A 1 23.73 -11.65 4.49
CA MET A 1 22.64 -11.42 5.46
C MET A 1 23.06 -10.53 6.65
N LYS A 2 24.06 -10.89 7.48
CA LYS A 2 24.45 -10.09 8.67
C LYS A 2 25.01 -8.69 8.34
N ILE A 3 25.91 -8.58 7.37
CA ILE A 3 26.52 -7.29 6.97
C ILE A 3 25.45 -6.32 6.45
N LEU A 4 24.55 -6.77 5.58
CA LEU A 4 23.45 -5.95 5.08
C LEU A 4 22.54 -5.47 6.21
N ARG A 5 22.20 -6.34 7.16
CA ARG A 5 21.39 -5.94 8.34
C ARG A 5 22.10 -4.89 9.18
N ILE A 6 23.40 -5.06 9.45
CA ILE A 6 24.20 -4.07 10.18
C ILE A 6 24.26 -2.75 9.41
N ALA A 7 24.49 -2.80 8.10
CA ALA A 7 24.52 -1.62 7.24
C ALA A 7 23.18 -0.86 7.28
N LEU A 8 22.04 -1.55 7.23
CA LEU A 8 20.72 -0.92 7.34
C LEU A 8 20.48 -0.30 8.72
N VAL A 9 20.92 -0.96 9.79
CA VAL A 9 20.83 -0.40 11.16
C VAL A 9 21.67 0.87 11.28
N VAL A 10 22.93 0.82 10.84
CA VAL A 10 23.83 1.98 10.88
C VAL A 10 23.29 3.12 10.02
N ALA A 11 22.83 2.83 8.80
CA ALA A 11 22.23 3.82 7.92
C ALA A 11 20.97 4.45 8.54
N GLY A 12 20.07 3.64 9.11
CA GLY A 12 18.87 4.12 9.78
C GLY A 12 19.18 5.01 10.98
N LEU A 13 20.14 4.61 11.82
CA LEU A 13 20.59 5.42 12.96
C LEU A 13 21.26 6.72 12.51
N ALA A 14 22.09 6.68 11.46
CA ALA A 14 22.74 7.86 10.92
C ALA A 14 21.71 8.87 10.37
N VAL A 15 20.72 8.40 9.60
CA VAL A 15 19.62 9.24 9.08
C VAL A 15 18.76 9.78 10.23
N GLY A 16 18.43 8.95 11.22
CA GLY A 16 17.66 9.36 12.40
C GLY A 16 18.37 10.42 13.23
N ALA A 17 19.68 10.23 13.49
CA ALA A 17 20.50 11.20 14.21
C ALA A 17 20.63 12.51 13.43
N TYR A 18 20.85 12.43 12.11
CA TYR A 18 20.90 13.61 11.25
C TYR A 18 19.58 14.40 11.27
N GLY A 19 18.44 13.71 11.18
CA GLY A 19 17.12 14.33 11.33
C GLY A 19 16.92 14.99 12.70
N ALA A 20 17.37 14.33 13.78
CA ALA A 20 17.30 14.89 15.12
C ALA A 20 18.12 16.18 15.26
N VAL A 21 19.33 16.22 14.68
CA VAL A 21 20.15 17.44 14.62
C VAL A 21 19.41 18.56 13.88
N LEU A 22 18.79 18.26 12.73
CA LEU A 22 18.02 19.25 11.97
C LEU A 22 16.81 19.80 12.73
N LEU A 23 16.20 18.99 13.61
CA LEU A 23 15.11 19.43 14.48
C LEU A 23 15.60 20.38 15.57
N LEU A 24 16.81 20.20 16.11
CA LEU A 24 17.35 21.06 17.16
C LEU A 24 17.56 22.51 16.68
N ASP A 25 17.77 22.71 15.38
CA ASP A 25 17.90 24.04 14.78
C ASP A 25 16.54 24.76 14.60
N GLN A 26 15.42 24.07 14.84
CA GLN A 26 14.08 24.64 14.65
C GLN A 26 13.57 25.36 15.91
N PRO A 27 12.81 26.46 15.76
CA PRO A 27 12.21 27.13 16.90
C PRO A 27 11.15 26.25 17.58
N PRO A 28 10.91 26.41 18.90
CA PRO A 28 10.00 25.55 19.67
C PRO A 28 8.58 25.45 19.10
N VAL A 29 8.06 26.52 18.51
CA VAL A 29 6.75 26.53 17.86
C VAL A 29 6.67 25.58 16.67
N VAL A 30 7.74 25.43 15.90
CA VAL A 30 7.81 24.51 14.76
C VAL A 30 7.88 23.07 15.28
N LEU A 31 8.68 22.82 16.31
CA LEU A 31 8.75 21.50 16.96
C LEU A 31 7.38 21.03 17.47
N VAL A 32 6.63 21.90 18.14
CA VAL A 32 5.27 21.59 18.59
C VAL A 32 4.34 21.28 17.41
N ARG A 33 4.41 22.05 16.31
CA ARG A 33 3.61 21.77 15.10
C ARG A 33 3.93 20.43 14.47
N ILE A 34 5.22 20.08 14.38
CA ILE A 34 5.67 18.77 13.89
C ILE A 34 5.13 17.67 14.79
N ALA A 35 5.25 17.81 16.11
CA ALA A 35 4.75 16.83 17.07
C ALA A 35 3.23 16.65 16.99
N VAL A 36 2.48 17.75 16.90
CA VAL A 36 1.02 17.71 16.74
C VAL A 36 0.62 17.04 15.42
N TRP A 37 1.29 17.38 14.31
CA TRP A 37 1.01 16.76 13.02
C TRP A 37 1.32 15.26 13.04
N ALA A 38 2.46 14.85 13.61
CA ALA A 38 2.83 13.45 13.73
C ALA A 38 1.85 12.67 14.61
N ALA A 39 1.46 13.22 15.76
CA ALA A 39 0.47 12.61 16.64
C ALA A 39 -0.90 12.48 15.95
N ALA A 40 -1.36 13.55 15.28
CA ALA A 40 -2.61 13.53 14.53
C ALA A 40 -2.58 12.48 13.40
N ALA A 41 -1.45 12.35 12.69
CA ALA A 41 -1.29 11.34 11.64
C ALA A 41 -1.37 9.91 12.20
N VAL A 42 -0.69 9.63 13.32
CA VAL A 42 -0.75 8.31 13.98
C VAL A 42 -2.17 8.00 14.46
N ILE A 43 -2.82 8.94 15.15
CA ILE A 43 -4.19 8.78 15.63
C ILE A 43 -5.15 8.51 14.47
N LEU A 44 -5.09 9.33 13.42
CA LEU A 44 -5.94 9.14 12.24
C LEU A 44 -5.67 7.79 11.56
N HIS A 45 -4.41 7.38 11.47
CA HIS A 45 -4.03 6.09 10.89
C HIS A 45 -4.61 4.91 11.66
N ASP A 46 -4.36 4.85 12.97
CA ASP A 46 -4.65 3.67 13.77
C ASP A 46 -6.14 3.57 14.13
N PHE A 47 -6.82 4.71 14.32
CA PHE A 47 -8.23 4.73 14.69
C PHE A 47 -9.19 4.85 13.51
N VAL A 48 -8.72 5.25 12.32
CA VAL A 48 -9.59 5.39 11.14
C VAL A 48 -9.15 4.48 10.01
N PHE A 49 -7.92 4.63 9.51
CA PHE A 49 -7.49 3.86 8.33
C PHE A 49 -7.35 2.36 8.62
N ALA A 50 -6.71 1.98 9.73
CA ALA A 50 -6.55 0.57 10.10
C ALA A 50 -7.91 -0.17 10.25
N PRO A 51 -8.89 0.34 11.03
CA PRO A 51 -10.18 -0.33 11.17
C PRO A 51 -11.00 -0.31 9.87
N LEU A 52 -10.95 0.77 9.07
CA LEU A 52 -11.61 0.80 7.76
C LEU A 52 -11.03 -0.27 6.82
N CYS A 53 -9.71 -0.37 6.73
CA CYS A 53 -9.03 -1.40 5.94
C CYS A 53 -9.40 -2.82 6.42
N ALA A 54 -9.46 -3.03 7.74
CA ALA A 54 -9.89 -4.32 8.30
C ALA A 54 -11.35 -4.64 7.96
N ALA A 55 -12.25 -3.66 8.10
CA ALA A 55 -13.67 -3.81 7.77
C ALA A 55 -13.89 -4.09 6.27
N LEU A 56 -13.20 -3.35 5.38
CA LEU A 56 -13.25 -3.55 3.94
C LEU A 56 -12.66 -4.91 3.53
N GLY A 57 -11.54 -5.33 4.13
CA GLY A 57 -10.96 -6.65 3.89
C GLY A 57 -11.88 -7.79 4.33
N PHE A 58 -12.55 -7.62 5.48
CA PHE A 58 -13.54 -8.57 5.99
C PHE A 58 -14.79 -8.63 5.11
N ALA A 59 -15.35 -7.48 4.73
CA ALA A 59 -16.48 -7.38 3.83
C ALA A 59 -16.14 -7.95 2.45
N GLY A 60 -14.98 -7.61 1.90
CA GLY A 60 -14.48 -8.13 0.63
C GLY A 60 -14.35 -9.66 0.64
N ARG A 61 -13.90 -10.25 1.75
CA ARG A 61 -13.89 -11.73 1.90
C ARG A 61 -15.29 -12.34 1.83
N ARG A 62 -16.31 -11.68 2.36
CA ARG A 62 -17.70 -12.19 2.35
C ARG A 62 -18.43 -11.93 1.04
N LEU A 63 -18.19 -10.78 0.41
CA LEU A 63 -18.96 -10.31 -0.75
C LEU A 63 -18.32 -10.70 -2.09
N VAL A 64 -16.99 -10.85 -2.14
CA VAL A 64 -16.26 -11.06 -3.40
C VAL A 64 -15.84 -12.53 -3.55
N PRO A 65 -16.16 -13.19 -4.69
CA PRO A 65 -15.72 -14.55 -4.99
C PRO A 65 -14.20 -14.68 -4.93
N ALA A 66 -13.69 -15.83 -4.47
CA ALA A 66 -12.27 -16.05 -4.21
C ALA A 66 -11.35 -15.67 -5.39
N ALA A 67 -11.76 -16.02 -6.62
CA ALA A 67 -10.99 -15.71 -7.84
C ALA A 67 -10.84 -14.20 -8.11
N TRP A 68 -11.74 -13.36 -7.59
CA TRP A 68 -11.79 -11.92 -7.84
C TRP A 68 -11.15 -11.11 -6.73
N ARG A 69 -10.88 -11.69 -5.56
CA ARG A 69 -10.44 -10.96 -4.36
C ARG A 69 -9.15 -10.17 -4.59
N THR A 70 -8.11 -10.82 -5.13
CA THR A 70 -6.80 -10.19 -5.34
C THR A 70 -6.87 -9.03 -6.34
N PRO A 71 -7.38 -9.20 -7.59
CA PRO A 71 -7.42 -8.08 -8.54
C PRO A 71 -8.35 -6.95 -8.09
N VAL A 72 -9.48 -7.26 -7.44
CA VAL A 72 -10.38 -6.24 -6.87
C VAL A 72 -9.69 -5.46 -5.73
N ALA A 73 -8.96 -6.13 -4.85
CA ALA A 73 -8.22 -5.47 -3.77
C ALA A 73 -7.15 -4.50 -4.31
N VAL A 74 -6.43 -4.90 -5.36
CA VAL A 74 -5.45 -4.04 -6.04
C VAL A 74 -6.13 -2.83 -6.69
N ALA A 75 -7.24 -3.04 -7.42
CA ALA A 75 -7.98 -1.95 -8.04
C ALA A 75 -8.56 -0.97 -7.00
N ALA A 76 -9.05 -1.47 -5.87
CA ALA A 76 -9.53 -0.65 -4.76
C ALA A 76 -8.38 0.18 -4.15
N LEU A 77 -7.20 -0.42 -3.92
CA LEU A 77 -6.02 0.29 -3.43
C LEU A 77 -5.60 1.41 -4.40
N CYS A 78 -5.51 1.10 -5.70
CA CYS A 78 -5.22 2.10 -6.72
C CYS A 78 -6.26 3.22 -6.74
N SER A 79 -7.54 2.91 -6.53
CA SER A 79 -8.61 3.90 -6.46
C SER A 79 -8.43 4.87 -5.29
N VAL A 80 -8.05 4.37 -4.11
CA VAL A 80 -7.75 5.21 -2.94
C VAL A 80 -6.56 6.12 -3.21
N VAL A 81 -5.48 5.60 -3.79
CA VAL A 81 -4.29 6.39 -4.13
C VAL A 81 -4.64 7.49 -5.15
N LEU A 82 -5.37 7.16 -6.21
CA LEU A 82 -5.82 8.12 -7.21
C LEU A 82 -6.71 9.22 -6.60
N ALA A 83 -7.62 8.85 -5.71
CA ALA A 83 -8.46 9.81 -5.01
C ALA A 83 -7.62 10.76 -4.14
N LEU A 84 -6.66 10.25 -3.36
CA LEU A 84 -5.77 11.07 -2.54
C LEU A 84 -4.92 12.03 -3.38
N LEU A 85 -4.41 11.58 -4.53
CA LEU A 85 -3.65 12.41 -5.45
C LEU A 85 -4.51 13.48 -6.13
N ALA A 86 -5.80 13.25 -6.29
CA ALA A 86 -6.72 14.20 -6.89
C ALA A 86 -7.11 15.34 -5.94
N ILE A 87 -7.14 15.12 -4.62
CA ILE A 87 -7.53 16.14 -3.61
C ILE A 87 -6.92 17.53 -3.87
N PRO A 88 -5.58 17.70 -4.03
CA PRO A 88 -4.99 19.03 -4.18
C PRO A 88 -5.33 19.74 -5.50
N VAL A 89 -5.82 19.02 -6.51
CA VAL A 89 -6.03 19.55 -7.87
C VAL A 89 -7.49 19.50 -8.33
N TYR A 90 -8.37 18.82 -7.57
CA TYR A 90 -9.74 18.51 -7.98
C TYR A 90 -10.55 19.75 -8.34
N ASP A 91 -10.60 20.72 -7.43
CA ASP A 91 -11.29 22.00 -7.62
C ASP A 91 -10.37 23.10 -8.19
N LYS A 92 -9.16 22.73 -8.62
CA LYS A 92 -8.14 23.66 -9.14
C LYS A 92 -7.93 24.89 -8.24
N PRO A 93 -7.64 24.70 -6.93
CA PRO A 93 -7.45 25.82 -6.01
C PRO A 93 -6.25 26.67 -6.45
N GLY A 94 -6.50 27.95 -6.74
CA GLY A 94 -5.47 28.89 -7.21
C GLY A 94 -5.27 28.96 -8.72
N ALA A 95 -6.19 28.40 -9.52
CA ALA A 95 -6.21 28.59 -10.97
C ALA A 95 -6.27 30.08 -11.32
N ARG A 96 -5.46 30.50 -12.29
CA ARG A 96 -5.45 31.88 -12.79
C ARG A 96 -5.66 31.89 -14.31
N PRO A 97 -6.54 32.76 -14.85
CA PRO A 97 -6.82 32.80 -16.29
C PRO A 97 -5.60 33.11 -17.18
N ASP A 98 -4.58 33.75 -16.60
CA ASP A 98 -3.33 34.15 -17.25
C ASP A 98 -2.21 33.09 -17.17
N ASN A 99 -2.45 31.96 -16.48
CA ASN A 99 -1.45 30.90 -16.30
C ASN A 99 -2.04 29.50 -16.56
N LEU A 100 -1.98 29.07 -17.82
CA LEU A 100 -2.49 27.79 -18.32
C LEU A 100 -1.49 26.62 -18.18
N THR A 101 -0.70 26.59 -17.11
CA THR A 101 0.29 25.52 -16.91
C THR A 101 -0.31 24.30 -16.22
N VAL A 102 -0.27 24.26 -14.89
CA VAL A 102 -0.62 23.07 -14.12
C VAL A 102 -2.13 22.88 -14.02
N LEU A 103 -2.89 23.93 -13.73
CA LEU A 103 -4.33 23.82 -13.41
C LEU A 103 -5.27 23.88 -14.63
N ASP A 104 -4.72 23.88 -15.84
CA ASP A 104 -5.52 24.01 -17.07
C ASP A 104 -6.32 22.73 -17.39
N ARG A 105 -5.80 21.55 -17.02
CA ARG A 105 -6.40 20.26 -17.35
C ARG A 105 -7.71 19.98 -16.62
N ASP A 106 -8.61 19.22 -17.25
CA ASP A 106 -9.78 18.64 -16.57
C ASP A 106 -9.36 17.47 -15.67
N TYR A 107 -9.13 17.77 -14.39
CA TYR A 107 -8.75 16.80 -13.36
C TYR A 107 -9.90 15.89 -12.93
N VAL A 108 -11.15 16.33 -13.07
CA VAL A 108 -12.33 15.52 -12.76
C VAL A 108 -12.45 14.41 -13.80
N ALA A 109 -12.41 14.76 -15.08
CA ALA A 109 -12.39 13.78 -16.16
C ALA A 109 -11.15 12.88 -16.06
N GLY A 110 -9.98 13.45 -15.77
CA GLY A 110 -8.74 12.69 -15.59
C GLY A 110 -8.83 11.62 -14.50
N LEU A 111 -9.40 11.96 -13.34
CA LEU A 111 -9.61 11.01 -12.24
C LEU A 111 -10.56 9.87 -12.67
N TRP A 112 -11.72 10.21 -13.23
CA TRP A 112 -12.70 9.20 -13.63
C TRP A 112 -12.18 8.27 -14.73
N ILE A 113 -11.43 8.80 -15.71
CA ILE A 113 -10.78 7.99 -16.74
C ILE A 113 -9.75 7.06 -16.11
N ALA A 114 -8.90 7.56 -15.20
CA ALA A 114 -7.90 6.74 -14.53
C ALA A 114 -8.54 5.60 -13.71
N LEU A 115 -9.62 5.91 -12.97
CA LEU A 115 -10.40 4.90 -12.25
C LEU A 115 -11.00 3.87 -13.21
N ALA A 116 -11.60 4.31 -14.32
CA ALA A 116 -12.16 3.40 -15.32
C ALA A 116 -11.09 2.44 -15.88
N VAL A 117 -9.90 2.95 -16.22
CA VAL A 117 -8.76 2.14 -16.70
C VAL A 117 -8.36 1.10 -15.64
N VAL A 118 -8.19 1.50 -14.38
CA VAL A 118 -7.84 0.59 -13.29
C VAL A 118 -8.87 -0.53 -13.14
N TRP A 119 -10.17 -0.19 -13.19
CA TRP A 119 -11.23 -1.18 -13.00
C TRP A 119 -11.43 -2.09 -14.22
N VAL A 120 -11.13 -1.63 -15.44
CA VAL A 120 -11.09 -2.48 -16.65
C VAL A 120 -9.97 -3.52 -16.57
N CYS A 121 -8.84 -3.23 -15.91
CA CYS A 121 -7.76 -4.20 -15.71
C CYS A 121 -8.20 -5.43 -14.90
N VAL A 122 -9.23 -5.32 -14.05
CA VAL A 122 -9.72 -6.44 -13.23
C VAL A 122 -10.29 -7.59 -14.08
N PRO A 123 -11.32 -7.40 -14.93
CA PRO A 123 -11.82 -8.46 -15.80
C PRO A 123 -10.78 -8.89 -16.84
N VAL A 124 -9.95 -7.97 -17.35
CA VAL A 124 -8.87 -8.32 -18.29
C VAL A 124 -7.89 -9.30 -17.64
N TYR A 125 -7.45 -9.03 -16.42
CA TYR A 125 -6.59 -9.93 -15.66
C TYR A 125 -7.23 -11.32 -15.48
N LEU A 126 -8.52 -11.37 -15.11
CA LEU A 126 -9.23 -12.64 -14.93
C LEU A 126 -9.36 -13.43 -16.23
N LEU A 127 -9.60 -12.75 -17.35
CA LEU A 127 -9.67 -13.38 -18.67
C LEU A 127 -8.31 -13.95 -19.08
N VAL A 128 -7.23 -13.19 -18.88
CA VAL A 128 -5.86 -13.63 -19.20
C VAL A 128 -5.43 -14.77 -18.28
N ALA A 129 -5.67 -14.68 -16.97
CA ALA A 129 -5.33 -15.71 -16.00
C ALA A 129 -6.06 -17.04 -16.25
N ARG A 130 -7.30 -17.00 -16.78
CA ARG A 130 -8.02 -18.22 -17.21
C ARG A 130 -7.41 -18.87 -18.46
N ARG A 131 -6.74 -18.10 -19.31
CA ARG A 131 -6.14 -18.58 -20.57
C ARG A 131 -4.71 -19.05 -20.40
N LEU A 132 -4.03 -18.61 -19.35
CA LEU A 132 -2.70 -19.06 -18.99
C LEU A 132 -2.83 -20.30 -18.10
N PRO A 133 -2.40 -21.50 -18.54
CA PRO A 133 -2.33 -22.65 -17.67
C PRO A 133 -1.24 -22.39 -16.62
N VAL A 134 -1.64 -21.79 -15.50
CA VAL A 134 -0.76 -21.70 -14.34
C VAL A 134 -0.61 -23.13 -13.82
N ARG A 135 0.42 -23.81 -14.31
CA ARG A 135 0.94 -25.08 -13.78
C ARG A 135 1.42 -24.78 -12.36
N GLN A 136 0.49 -24.77 -11.40
CA GLN A 136 0.83 -24.58 -9.99
C GLN A 136 1.51 -25.85 -9.49
N ASP A 137 2.75 -25.64 -9.07
CA ASP A 137 3.68 -26.57 -8.47
C ASP A 137 3.04 -27.49 -7.42
N GLN A 138 2.73 -28.70 -7.87
CA GLN A 138 2.38 -29.86 -7.04
C GLN A 138 3.62 -30.43 -6.32
N VAL A 139 4.64 -29.62 -6.05
CA VAL A 139 5.97 -30.06 -5.59
C VAL A 139 6.20 -29.83 -4.09
N VAL A 140 5.32 -29.09 -3.38
CA VAL A 140 5.54 -28.77 -1.96
C VAL A 140 4.70 -29.61 -0.98
N ASP A 141 3.70 -30.37 -1.43
CA ASP A 141 2.90 -31.26 -0.56
C ASP A 141 3.53 -32.66 -0.36
N GLY A 142 4.65 -32.96 -1.02
CA GLY A 142 5.32 -34.26 -0.95
C GLY A 142 6.37 -34.43 0.16
N GLN A 143 6.71 -33.39 0.90
CA GLN A 143 7.65 -33.46 2.03
C GLN A 143 6.94 -33.15 3.35
N ARG A 144 5.96 -33.99 3.67
CA ARG A 144 5.45 -34.11 5.03
C ARG A 144 6.54 -34.76 5.88
N ALA A 145 6.86 -34.18 7.02
CA ALA A 145 7.91 -34.62 7.94
C ALA A 145 7.55 -35.91 8.72
N ASP A 146 6.89 -36.86 8.07
CA ASP A 146 6.44 -38.13 8.66
C ASP A 146 7.38 -39.31 8.29
N ASP A 147 8.37 -39.10 7.42
CA ASP A 147 9.42 -40.09 7.08
C ASP A 147 10.65 -40.00 8.00
N VAL A 148 10.44 -39.75 9.30
CA VAL A 148 11.49 -40.03 10.30
C VAL A 148 11.33 -41.50 10.66
N GLU A 149 12.17 -42.34 10.05
CA GLU A 149 12.30 -43.77 10.32
C GLU A 149 12.18 -44.06 11.83
N GLY A 150 11.20 -44.88 12.19
CA GLY A 150 10.99 -45.31 13.56
C GLY A 150 12.23 -46.03 14.09
N GLN A 151 12.71 -45.56 15.25
CA GLN A 151 13.76 -46.18 16.06
C GLN A 151 13.55 -47.71 16.14
N PRO A 152 14.52 -48.57 15.75
CA PRO A 152 14.37 -50.01 15.89
C PRO A 152 14.32 -50.41 17.38
N PRO A 153 13.56 -51.46 17.74
CA PRO A 153 13.38 -51.86 19.13
C PRO A 153 14.70 -52.30 19.76
N ALA A 154 14.90 -51.91 21.02
CA ALA A 154 16.02 -52.36 21.83
C ALA A 154 15.89 -53.87 22.10
N VAL A 155 16.97 -54.60 21.81
CA VAL A 155 17.17 -55.99 22.23
C VAL A 155 17.64 -56.01 23.67
#